data_AF-A0A950CRB7-F1
#
_entry.id   AF-A0A950CRB7-F1
#
_cell.length_a   1.000
_cell.length_b   1.000
_cell.length_c   1.000
_cell.angle_alpha   90.00
_cell.angle_beta   90.00
_cell.angle_gamma   90.00
#
_symmetry.space_group_name_H-M   'P 1'
#
loop_
_entity.id
_entity.type
_entity.pdbx_description
1 polymer ?
#
loop_
_entity_poly.entity_id
_entity_poly.type
_entity_poly.pdbx_seq_one_letter_code
_entity_poly.pdbx_strand_id
1 'polypeptide(L)'
;MSIRRNCLLSWLLAAVVCILSAGAGCYVGYKHYTEHYIAADTALGEEHVLDYPAADALQLTEDALRGDGILFEVQPDNSIVTIWRPADINTPTRWFPLIIGETPRYRYEIQAVPETSHRSKIIVNVRTEGIPDEQLANYKASNRFALFKEIDELASRFPPKSGLPSSGGVNFTLLPNEDLKALALRVTGNADNWHQIAQDNGLKTNTDVTPFENIWVRDSLLKPPPSP
;
A
#
# COMPACT_ATOMS: atom_id res chain seq x y z
N MET A 1 -17.54 6.22 79.67
CA MET A 1 -16.72 7.01 78.72
C MET A 1 -16.55 6.18 77.43
N SER A 2 -17.50 6.23 76.48
CA SER A 2 -17.44 5.44 75.24
C SER A 2 -18.35 6.01 74.13
N ILE A 3 -18.19 7.30 73.80
CA ILE A 3 -18.97 7.94 72.71
C ILE A 3 -18.06 8.62 71.66
N ARG A 4 -16.73 8.73 71.89
CA ARG A 4 -15.85 9.48 70.97
C ARG A 4 -15.16 8.66 69.87
N ARG A 5 -15.31 7.33 69.85
CA ARG A 5 -14.52 6.46 68.93
C ARG A 5 -15.19 6.24 67.56
N ASN A 6 -16.52 6.25 67.49
CA ASN A 6 -17.26 5.99 66.25
C ASN A 6 -17.33 7.21 65.32
N CYS A 7 -17.25 8.42 65.86
CA CYS A 7 -17.32 9.65 65.07
C CYS A 7 -16.03 9.91 64.29
N LEU A 8 -14.87 9.59 64.88
CA LEU A 8 -13.56 9.68 64.22
C LEU A 8 -13.40 8.67 63.08
N LEU A 9 -13.93 7.45 63.26
CA LEU A 9 -13.87 6.42 62.21
C LEU A 9 -14.77 6.75 61.02
N SER A 10 -15.95 7.32 61.28
CA SER A 10 -16.86 7.77 60.22
C SER A 10 -16.28 8.94 59.41
N TRP A 11 -15.58 9.86 60.07
CA TRP A 11 -14.89 10.96 59.39
C TRP A 11 -13.70 10.50 58.55
N LEU A 12 -12.91 9.53 59.04
CA LEU A 12 -11.82 8.94 58.28
C LEU A 12 -12.31 8.20 57.03
N LEU A 13 -13.41 7.45 57.15
CA LEU A 13 -14.04 6.78 56.00
C LEU A 13 -14.57 7.78 54.95
N ALA A 14 -15.22 8.85 55.39
CA ALA A 14 -15.70 9.90 54.48
C ALA A 14 -14.54 10.58 53.73
N ALA A 15 -13.43 10.87 54.43
CA ALA A 15 -12.26 11.47 53.81
C ALA A 15 -11.59 10.55 52.76
N VAL A 16 -11.47 9.25 53.05
CA VAL A 16 -10.90 8.27 52.11
C VAL A 16 -11.77 8.11 50.87
N VAL A 17 -13.10 8.09 51.01
CA VAL A 17 -14.03 8.02 49.88
C VAL A 17 -13.93 9.28 49.01
N CYS A 18 -13.82 10.47 49.60
CA CYS A 18 -13.64 11.72 48.86
C CYS A 18 -12.29 11.80 48.13
N ILE A 19 -11.21 11.30 48.74
CA ILE A 19 -9.88 11.28 48.09
C ILE A 19 -9.85 10.28 46.93
N LEU A 20 -10.46 9.10 47.09
CA LEU A 20 -10.54 8.09 46.01
C LEU A 20 -11.45 8.55 44.86
N SER A 21 -12.54 9.26 45.15
CA SER A 21 -13.42 9.82 44.10
C SER A 21 -12.81 11.03 43.39
N ALA A 22 -11.97 11.83 44.06
CA ALA A 22 -11.18 12.87 43.41
C ALA A 22 -10.03 12.29 42.53
N GLY A 23 -9.44 11.16 42.94
CA GLY A 23 -8.40 10.48 42.16
C GLY A 23 -8.90 9.74 40.91
N ALA A 24 -10.19 9.40 40.85
CA ALA A 24 -10.81 8.78 39.68
C ALA A 24 -11.16 9.78 38.57
N GLY A 25 -11.13 11.10 38.85
CA GLY A 25 -11.66 12.13 37.95
C GLY A 25 -10.63 12.86 37.07
N CYS A 26 -9.33 12.60 37.19
CA CYS A 26 -8.29 13.32 36.44
C CYS A 26 -7.13 12.41 36.01
N TYR A 27 -7.39 11.48 35.10
CA TYR A 27 -6.37 11.07 34.14
C TYR A 27 -6.86 11.41 32.73
N VAL A 28 -6.34 12.52 32.23
CA VAL A 28 -6.50 12.97 30.85
C VAL A 28 -5.70 12.04 29.95
N GLY A 29 -6.41 11.17 29.23
CA GLY A 29 -5.95 10.54 28.00
C GLY A 29 -6.88 10.98 26.89
N TYR A 30 -6.53 12.06 26.21
CA TYR A 30 -7.26 12.60 25.06
C TYR A 30 -7.12 11.62 23.89
N LYS A 31 -8.01 10.63 23.83
CA LYS A 31 -8.32 9.84 22.64
C LYS A 31 -9.80 9.47 22.71
N HIS A 32 -10.64 10.28 22.05
CA HIS A 32 -11.94 9.80 21.62
C HIS A 32 -11.72 8.67 20.61
N TYR A 33 -11.77 7.43 21.07
CA TYR A 33 -12.26 6.32 20.27
C TYR A 33 -13.57 5.92 20.91
N THR A 34 -14.65 6.15 20.17
CA THR A 34 -16.00 5.78 20.53
C THR A 34 -16.06 4.28 20.82
N GLU A 35 -16.55 3.92 22.00
CA GLU A 35 -17.03 2.58 22.30
C GLU A 35 -18.17 2.24 21.33
N HIS A 36 -17.89 1.37 20.37
CA HIS A 36 -18.86 0.39 19.89
C HIS A 36 -18.10 -0.91 19.62
N TYR A 37 -18.23 -1.87 20.53
CA TYR A 37 -17.84 -3.27 20.35
C TYR A 37 -18.76 -3.95 19.32
N ILE A 38 -18.55 -3.56 18.08
CA ILE A 38 -18.83 -4.33 16.86
C ILE A 38 -17.50 -4.16 16.15
N ALA A 39 -16.71 -5.23 15.95
CA ALA A 39 -15.40 -5.15 15.30
C ALA A 39 -15.61 -4.58 13.89
N ALA A 40 -15.61 -3.26 13.78
CA ALA A 40 -15.93 -2.51 12.60
C ALA A 40 -14.70 -2.57 11.74
N ASP A 41 -14.66 -3.55 10.85
CA ASP A 41 -14.03 -3.50 9.53
C ASP A 41 -12.83 -2.54 9.46
N THR A 42 -11.80 -2.81 10.26
CA THR A 42 -10.68 -1.87 10.40
C THR A 42 -9.64 -2.22 9.34
N ALA A 43 -9.41 -1.27 8.43
CA ALA A 43 -8.43 -1.39 7.37
C ALA A 43 -7.12 -0.69 7.78
N LEU A 44 -6.02 -1.44 7.85
CA LEU A 44 -4.68 -0.89 8.04
C LEU A 44 -3.91 -0.98 6.73
N GLY A 45 -3.58 0.17 6.15
CA GLY A 45 -2.88 0.28 4.87
C GLY A 45 -1.36 0.24 5.01
N GLU A 46 -0.70 -0.38 4.03
CA GLU A 46 0.72 -0.23 3.72
C GLU A 46 0.87 0.24 2.27
N GLU A 47 1.88 1.06 2.00
CA GLU A 47 2.15 1.58 0.67
C GLU A 47 3.57 1.22 0.26
N HIS A 48 3.75 0.87 -1.01
CA HIS A 48 5.05 0.66 -1.63
C HIS A 48 5.07 1.27 -3.03
N VAL A 49 6.14 2.00 -3.33
CA VAL A 49 6.27 2.70 -4.62
C VAL A 49 7.15 1.86 -5.53
N LEU A 50 6.70 1.71 -6.78
CA LEU A 50 7.41 1.04 -7.83
C LEU A 50 7.57 1.94 -9.05
N ASP A 51 8.75 1.89 -9.65
CA ASP A 51 9.04 2.57 -10.92
C ASP A 51 8.56 1.73 -12.12
N TYR A 52 7.32 1.24 -12.03
CA TYR A 52 6.63 0.53 -13.10
C TYR A 52 5.22 1.11 -13.31
N PRO A 53 4.66 1.01 -14.53
CA PRO A 53 3.24 1.27 -14.76
C PRO A 53 2.35 0.41 -13.85
N ALA A 54 1.16 0.91 -13.50
CA ALA A 54 0.27 0.23 -12.56
C ALA A 54 -0.11 -1.20 -12.99
N ALA A 55 -0.28 -1.45 -14.29
CA ALA A 55 -0.58 -2.79 -14.80
C ALA A 55 0.55 -3.80 -14.53
N ASP A 56 1.80 -3.36 -14.69
CA ASP A 56 2.98 -4.20 -14.47
C ASP A 56 3.22 -4.43 -12.97
N ALA A 57 3.05 -3.38 -12.16
CA ALA A 57 3.08 -3.47 -10.70
C ALA A 57 2.01 -4.45 -10.18
N LEU A 58 0.82 -4.42 -10.77
CA LEU A 58 -0.25 -5.37 -10.44
C LEU A 58 0.17 -6.80 -10.78
N GLN A 59 0.72 -7.04 -11.98
CA GLN A 59 1.19 -8.36 -12.38
C GLN A 59 2.29 -8.89 -11.44
N LEU A 60 3.27 -8.05 -11.08
CA LEU A 60 4.31 -8.41 -10.10
C LEU A 60 3.71 -8.76 -8.72
N THR A 61 2.68 -8.03 -8.31
CA THR A 61 1.95 -8.31 -7.08
C THR A 61 1.26 -9.67 -7.15
N GLU A 62 0.57 -9.96 -8.25
CA GLU A 62 -0.07 -11.26 -8.47
C GLU A 62 0.95 -12.42 -8.43
N ASP A 63 2.12 -12.22 -9.05
CA ASP A 63 3.17 -13.24 -9.08
C ASP A 63 3.81 -13.46 -7.70
N ALA A 64 3.98 -12.40 -6.90
CA ALA A 64 4.40 -12.51 -5.50
C ALA A 64 3.37 -13.32 -4.69
N LEU A 65 2.08 -12.95 -4.78
CA LEU A 65 1.00 -13.67 -4.10
C LEU A 65 0.92 -15.15 -4.52
N ARG A 66 1.13 -15.45 -5.81
CA ARG A 66 1.19 -16.84 -6.31
C ARG A 66 2.41 -17.58 -5.76
N GLY A 67 3.57 -16.91 -5.68
CA GLY A 67 4.81 -17.45 -5.10
C GLY A 67 4.61 -17.93 -3.66
N ASP A 68 3.86 -17.15 -2.88
CA ASP A 68 3.50 -17.47 -1.50
C ASP A 68 2.27 -18.40 -1.34
N GLY A 69 1.70 -18.89 -2.45
CA GLY A 69 0.51 -19.75 -2.43
C GLY A 69 -0.72 -19.04 -1.85
N ILE A 70 -0.79 -17.72 -1.98
CA ILE A 70 -1.93 -16.91 -1.58
C ILE A 70 -2.97 -16.93 -2.70
N LEU A 71 -4.18 -17.38 -2.38
CA LEU A 71 -5.29 -17.35 -3.32
C LEU A 71 -5.97 -15.98 -3.30
N PHE A 72 -6.29 -15.47 -4.47
CA PHE A 72 -6.88 -14.15 -4.65
C PHE A 72 -7.78 -14.09 -5.89
N GLU A 73 -8.60 -13.05 -5.92
CA GLU A 73 -9.45 -12.70 -7.05
C GLU A 73 -9.05 -11.29 -7.55
N VAL A 74 -8.91 -11.15 -8.86
CA VAL A 74 -8.68 -9.86 -9.51
C VAL A 74 -10.04 -9.27 -9.85
N GLN A 75 -10.32 -8.10 -9.31
CA GLN A 75 -11.58 -7.38 -9.52
C GLN A 75 -11.54 -6.57 -10.83
N PRO A 76 -12.71 -6.18 -11.38
CA PRO A 76 -12.78 -5.40 -12.62
C PRO A 76 -12.10 -4.02 -12.57
N ASP A 77 -11.85 -3.49 -11.37
CA ASP A 77 -11.17 -2.21 -11.13
C ASP A 77 -9.65 -2.36 -10.99
N ASN A 78 -9.08 -3.52 -11.36
CA ASN A 78 -7.66 -3.86 -11.19
C ASN A 78 -7.21 -3.86 -9.72
N SER A 79 -8.13 -4.11 -8.77
CA SER A 79 -7.78 -4.44 -7.39
C SER A 79 -7.69 -5.97 -7.19
N ILE A 80 -6.86 -6.39 -6.25
CA ILE A 80 -6.72 -7.80 -5.87
C ILE A 80 -7.29 -7.98 -4.48
N VAL A 81 -8.20 -8.94 -4.32
CA VAL A 81 -8.77 -9.30 -3.02
C VAL A 81 -8.39 -10.73 -2.70
N THR A 82 -7.67 -10.95 -1.60
CA THR A 82 -7.34 -12.31 -1.17
C THR A 82 -8.55 -12.98 -0.53
N ILE A 83 -8.59 -14.31 -0.55
CA ILE A 83 -9.58 -15.05 0.23
C ILE A 83 -9.40 -14.80 1.73
N TRP A 84 -10.48 -14.92 2.49
CA TRP A 84 -10.45 -14.87 3.94
C TRP A 84 -9.60 -16.00 4.52
N ARG A 85 -8.70 -15.65 5.44
CA ARG A 85 -7.82 -16.57 6.16
C ARG A 85 -8.12 -16.54 7.66
N PRO A 86 -8.03 -17.68 8.37
CA PRO A 86 -8.19 -17.71 9.81
C PRO A 86 -7.04 -16.94 10.49
N ALA A 87 -7.36 -16.16 11.52
CA ALA A 87 -6.38 -15.41 12.29
C ALA A 87 -5.72 -16.29 13.35
N ASP A 88 -4.40 -16.19 13.51
CA ASP A 88 -3.63 -16.97 14.49
C ASP A 88 -3.72 -16.40 15.92
N ILE A 89 -4.91 -15.97 16.33
CA ILE A 89 -5.16 -15.36 17.63
C ILE A 89 -5.52 -16.47 18.64
N ASN A 90 -4.62 -16.71 19.58
CA ASN A 90 -4.84 -17.66 20.68
C ASN A 90 -5.62 -17.07 21.86
N THR A 91 -6.03 -15.80 21.80
CA THR A 91 -6.85 -15.21 22.87
C THR A 91 -8.30 -15.69 22.73
N PRO A 92 -8.84 -16.44 23.70
CA PRO A 92 -10.27 -16.70 23.74
C PRO A 92 -10.97 -15.35 23.87
N THR A 93 -11.77 -14.97 22.87
CA THR A 93 -12.63 -13.78 22.84
C THR A 93 -13.78 -13.88 23.84
N ARG A 94 -13.54 -14.35 25.08
CA ARG A 94 -14.58 -14.65 26.06
C ARG A 94 -14.38 -13.97 27.40
N TRP A 95 -15.13 -12.89 27.60
CA TRP A 95 -15.91 -12.67 28.83
C TRP A 95 -17.44 -12.56 28.57
N PHE A 96 -17.90 -12.45 27.31
CA PHE A 96 -19.33 -12.54 26.95
C PHE A 96 -19.55 -13.39 25.68
N PRO A 97 -20.31 -14.51 25.76
CA PRO A 97 -20.59 -15.38 24.61
C PRO A 97 -21.93 -14.97 23.96
N LEU A 98 -21.96 -13.83 23.30
CA LEU A 98 -23.09 -13.36 22.48
C LEU A 98 -22.44 -12.56 21.35
N ILE A 99 -21.93 -13.17 20.29
CA ILE A 99 -22.67 -13.49 19.05
C ILE A 99 -22.10 -14.78 18.43
N ILE A 100 -22.98 -15.57 17.83
CA ILE A 100 -22.72 -16.85 17.17
C ILE A 100 -21.76 -16.67 15.98
N GLY A 101 -20.63 -17.37 15.99
CA GLY A 101 -20.10 -18.02 14.78
C GLY A 101 -18.99 -17.37 13.96
N GLU A 102 -18.55 -16.14 14.23
CA GLU A 102 -17.45 -15.55 13.44
C GLU A 102 -16.08 -15.92 14.01
N THR A 103 -15.42 -16.89 13.36
CA THR A 103 -14.00 -17.18 13.60
C THR A 103 -13.17 -15.98 13.16
N PRO A 104 -12.23 -15.48 13.99
CA PRO A 104 -11.43 -14.32 13.65
C PRO A 104 -10.67 -14.60 12.36
N ARG A 105 -10.75 -13.65 11.42
CA ARG A 105 -10.24 -13.83 10.06
C ARG A 105 -9.75 -12.52 9.48
N TYR A 106 -8.89 -12.62 8.48
CA TYR A 106 -8.33 -11.48 7.77
C TYR A 106 -8.22 -11.74 6.27
N ARG A 107 -8.17 -10.68 5.49
CA ARG A 107 -7.85 -10.70 4.05
C ARG A 107 -7.11 -9.43 3.66
N TYR A 108 -6.51 -9.43 2.48
CA TYR A 108 -5.84 -8.27 1.90
C TYR A 108 -6.64 -7.73 0.72
N GLU A 109 -6.76 -6.42 0.66
CA GLU A 109 -7.32 -5.66 -0.45
C GLU A 109 -6.16 -4.82 -1.00
N ILE A 110 -5.68 -5.18 -2.18
CA ILE A 110 -4.46 -4.64 -2.79
C ILE A 110 -4.83 -3.88 -4.05
N GLN A 111 -4.25 -2.70 -4.25
CA GLN A 111 -4.52 -1.85 -5.40
C GLN A 111 -3.20 -1.30 -5.94
N ALA A 112 -3.03 -1.33 -7.26
CA ALA A 112 -1.95 -0.63 -7.93
C ALA A 112 -2.48 0.70 -8.47
N VAL A 113 -2.13 1.81 -7.82
CA VAL A 113 -2.55 3.16 -8.19
C VAL A 113 -1.46 3.82 -9.05
N PRO A 114 -1.77 4.32 -10.26
CA PRO A 114 -0.79 5.04 -11.05
C PRO A 114 -0.48 6.40 -10.41
N GLU A 115 0.80 6.68 -10.14
CA GLU A 115 1.28 8.04 -9.81
C GLU A 115 1.64 8.81 -11.08
N THR A 116 2.26 8.10 -12.04
CA THR A 116 2.58 8.61 -13.39
C THR A 116 2.39 7.48 -14.42
N SER A 117 2.73 7.72 -15.68
CA SER A 117 2.73 6.68 -16.72
C SER A 117 3.71 5.52 -16.45
N HIS A 118 4.74 5.73 -15.61
CA HIS A 118 5.82 4.75 -15.36
C HIS A 118 6.11 4.54 -13.87
N ARG A 119 5.27 5.08 -13.01
CA ARG A 119 5.42 4.96 -11.57
C ARG A 119 4.07 4.69 -10.98
N SER A 120 4.02 3.71 -10.10
CA SER A 120 2.81 3.31 -9.43
C SER A 120 3.08 3.08 -7.96
N LYS A 121 2.00 3.11 -7.21
CA LYS A 121 1.98 2.85 -5.79
C LYS A 121 1.09 1.64 -5.56
N ILE A 122 1.65 0.61 -4.95
CA ILE A 122 0.89 -0.52 -4.44
C ILE A 122 0.41 -0.15 -3.05
N ILE A 123 -0.91 -0.14 -2.88
CA ILE A 123 -1.57 0.07 -1.60
C ILE A 123 -2.14 -1.27 -1.15
N VAL A 124 -1.78 -1.71 0.05
CA VAL A 124 -2.19 -2.99 0.63
C VAL A 124 -2.94 -2.71 1.91
N ASN A 125 -4.25 -2.91 1.89
CA ASN A 125 -5.07 -2.79 3.09
C ASN A 125 -5.35 -4.18 3.66
N VAL A 126 -5.04 -4.39 4.93
CA VAL A 126 -5.53 -5.59 5.63
C VAL A 126 -6.89 -5.31 6.22
N ARG A 127 -7.86 -6.16 5.90
CA ARG A 127 -9.22 -6.13 6.44
C ARG A 127 -9.39 -7.30 7.40
N THR A 128 -9.92 -7.03 8.58
CA THR A 128 -10.01 -8.03 9.66
C THR A 128 -11.41 -8.07 10.27
N GLU A 129 -11.85 -9.27 10.64
CA GLU A 129 -13.09 -9.50 11.40
C GLU A 129 -12.74 -10.27 12.67
N GLY A 130 -13.20 -9.78 13.83
CA GLY A 130 -12.97 -10.41 15.13
C GLY A 130 -11.53 -10.31 15.68
N ILE A 131 -10.69 -9.45 15.10
CA ILE A 131 -9.32 -9.16 15.54
C ILE A 131 -9.30 -7.82 16.30
N PRO A 132 -8.72 -7.73 17.50
CA PRO A 132 -8.58 -6.47 18.22
C PRO A 132 -7.63 -5.48 17.52
N ASP A 133 -7.93 -4.19 17.62
CA ASP A 133 -7.18 -3.10 16.96
C ASP A 133 -5.68 -3.12 17.29
N GLU A 134 -5.34 -3.44 18.54
CA GLU A 134 -3.95 -3.53 19.01
C GLU A 134 -3.16 -4.67 18.34
N GLN A 135 -3.83 -5.66 17.75
CA GLN A 135 -3.21 -6.78 17.05
C GLN A 135 -3.19 -6.61 15.52
N LEU A 136 -3.89 -5.62 14.95
CA LEU A 136 -3.99 -5.41 13.51
C LEU A 136 -2.62 -5.26 12.83
N ALA A 137 -1.68 -4.59 13.49
CA ALA A 137 -0.34 -4.40 12.96
C ALA A 137 0.38 -5.74 12.68
N ASN A 138 0.06 -6.81 13.41
CA ASN A 138 0.65 -8.14 13.21
C ASN A 138 0.17 -8.81 11.90
N TYR A 139 -0.95 -8.33 11.34
CA TYR A 139 -1.55 -8.87 10.13
C TYR A 139 -1.18 -8.10 8.86
N LYS A 140 -0.34 -7.06 8.97
CA LYS A 140 0.26 -6.37 7.82
C LYS A 140 0.92 -7.35 6.84
N ALA A 141 0.81 -7.07 5.55
CA ALA A 141 1.35 -7.94 4.51
C ALA A 141 2.88 -8.07 4.62
N SER A 142 3.56 -6.97 4.95
CA SER A 142 4.99 -6.95 5.24
C SER A 142 5.40 -7.91 6.36
N ASN A 143 4.57 -8.04 7.40
CA ASN A 143 4.84 -8.91 8.55
C ASN A 143 4.48 -10.37 8.29
N ARG A 144 3.42 -10.63 7.51
CA ARG A 144 2.89 -11.99 7.32
C ARG A 144 3.61 -12.76 6.22
N PHE A 145 4.06 -12.09 5.16
CA PHE A 145 4.67 -12.77 4.02
C PHE A 145 5.62 -11.87 3.21
N ALA A 146 6.12 -10.78 3.81
CA ALA A 146 7.14 -9.93 3.20
C ALA A 146 6.81 -9.44 1.77
N LEU A 147 5.53 -9.23 1.45
CA LEU A 147 5.03 -8.97 0.09
C LEU A 147 5.90 -8.01 -0.73
N PHE A 148 6.22 -6.83 -0.18
CA PHE A 148 6.98 -5.81 -0.92
C PHE A 148 8.40 -6.27 -1.25
N LYS A 149 9.03 -7.02 -0.35
CA LYS A 149 10.35 -7.60 -0.61
C LYS A 149 10.27 -8.62 -1.74
N GLU A 150 9.23 -9.45 -1.78
CA GLU A 150 9.04 -10.42 -2.86
C GLU A 150 8.81 -9.74 -4.20
N ILE A 151 7.99 -8.69 -4.21
CA ILE A 151 7.76 -7.85 -5.39
C ILE A 151 9.10 -7.26 -5.88
N ASP A 152 9.93 -6.71 -4.99
CA ASP A 152 11.23 -6.15 -5.35
C ASP A 152 12.19 -7.24 -5.91
N GLU A 153 12.18 -8.44 -5.30
CA GLU A 153 12.97 -9.57 -5.79
C GLU A 153 12.48 -10.06 -7.17
N LEU A 154 11.18 -10.13 -7.40
CA LEU A 154 10.59 -10.50 -8.68
C LEU A 154 10.88 -9.44 -9.74
N ALA A 155 10.69 -8.17 -9.42
CA ALA A 155 11.02 -7.05 -10.30
C ALA A 155 12.51 -7.06 -10.70
N SER A 156 13.40 -7.37 -9.75
CA SER A 156 14.83 -7.46 -10.03
C SER A 156 15.20 -8.66 -10.90
N ARG A 157 14.52 -9.80 -10.76
CA ARG A 157 14.84 -11.04 -11.50
C ARG A 157 14.15 -11.10 -12.86
N PHE A 158 12.94 -10.56 -12.94
CA PHE A 158 12.05 -10.60 -14.09
C PHE A 158 11.43 -9.21 -14.30
N PRO A 159 12.25 -8.21 -14.68
CA PRO A 159 11.73 -6.87 -14.91
C PRO A 159 10.60 -6.92 -15.96
N PRO A 160 9.45 -6.25 -15.70
CA PRO A 160 8.33 -6.21 -16.63
C PRO A 160 8.75 -5.73 -18.02
N LYS A 161 8.02 -6.19 -19.04
CA LYS A 161 8.30 -5.84 -20.44
C LYS A 161 7.94 -4.40 -20.82
N SER A 162 7.26 -3.62 -19.97
CA SER A 162 7.18 -2.19 -20.26
C SER A 162 8.59 -1.63 -20.17
N GLY A 163 9.18 -1.40 -21.35
CA GLY A 163 10.62 -1.28 -21.57
C GLY A 163 11.23 0.03 -21.09
N LEU A 164 10.60 0.73 -20.15
CA LEU A 164 11.03 2.06 -19.75
C LEU A 164 11.91 1.97 -18.50
N PRO A 165 13.24 2.18 -18.62
CA PRO A 165 14.18 2.08 -17.52
C PRO A 165 13.87 3.05 -16.37
N SER A 166 14.11 2.57 -15.16
CA SER A 166 13.86 3.18 -13.85
C SER A 166 14.68 4.44 -13.50
N SER A 167 15.52 4.96 -14.40
CA SER A 167 16.20 6.25 -14.18
C SER A 167 16.87 6.79 -15.45
N GLY A 168 16.81 8.11 -15.63
CA GLY A 168 17.57 8.87 -16.63
C GLY A 168 16.91 8.90 -18.01
N GLY A 169 16.03 9.87 -18.23
CA GLY A 169 15.34 10.12 -19.50
C GLY A 169 14.20 11.12 -19.39
N VAL A 170 13.69 11.58 -20.54
CA VAL A 170 12.61 12.56 -20.65
C VAL A 170 11.52 12.03 -21.58
N ASN A 171 10.26 12.25 -21.21
CA ASN A 171 9.11 11.97 -22.06
C ASN A 171 8.88 13.11 -23.05
N PHE A 172 8.74 12.76 -24.32
CA PHE A 172 8.38 13.68 -25.39
C PHE A 172 7.06 13.26 -26.01
N THR A 173 6.15 14.20 -26.11
CA THR A 173 4.94 14.02 -26.92
C THR A 173 5.32 14.12 -28.40
N LEU A 174 4.83 13.17 -29.21
CA LEU A 174 4.92 13.22 -30.66
C LEU A 174 4.07 14.36 -31.22
N LEU A 175 4.66 15.13 -32.14
CA LEU A 175 3.94 16.12 -32.91
C LEU A 175 3.01 15.43 -33.93
N PRO A 176 2.00 16.15 -34.46
CA PRO A 176 1.14 15.61 -35.51
C PRO A 176 1.97 15.13 -36.71
N ASN A 177 1.78 13.88 -37.12
CA ASN A 177 2.50 13.22 -38.22
C ASN A 177 4.03 13.07 -37.99
N GLU A 178 4.49 13.14 -36.75
CA GLU A 178 5.88 12.85 -36.39
C GLU A 178 6.08 11.34 -36.22
N ASP A 179 7.12 10.79 -36.83
CA ASP A 179 7.56 9.40 -36.64
C ASP A 179 8.73 9.31 -35.66
N LEU A 180 9.13 8.10 -35.26
CA LEU A 180 10.24 7.95 -34.31
C LEU A 180 11.58 8.49 -34.82
N LYS A 181 11.78 8.54 -36.14
CA LYS A 181 13.01 9.12 -36.73
C LYS A 181 13.04 10.62 -36.59
N ALA A 182 11.92 11.28 -36.88
CA ALA A 182 11.77 12.72 -36.71
C ALA A 182 11.91 13.11 -35.23
N LEU A 183 11.29 12.34 -34.31
CA LEU A 183 11.49 12.50 -32.88
C LEU A 183 12.97 12.35 -32.49
N ALA A 184 13.62 11.27 -32.90
CA ALA A 184 15.02 11.00 -32.58
C ALA A 184 15.93 12.14 -33.06
N LEU A 185 15.74 12.63 -34.28
CA LEU A 185 16.49 13.77 -34.80
C LEU A 185 16.26 15.05 -33.96
N ARG A 186 15.02 15.30 -33.56
CA ARG A 186 14.64 16.47 -32.76
C ARG A 186 15.32 16.45 -31.39
N VAL A 187 15.21 15.34 -30.67
CA VAL A 187 15.58 15.26 -29.24
C VAL A 187 17.01 14.78 -29.00
N THR A 188 17.54 13.91 -29.87
CA THR A 188 18.89 13.34 -29.75
C THR A 188 19.89 13.94 -30.73
N GLY A 189 19.39 14.44 -31.87
CA GLY A 189 20.24 15.02 -32.93
C GLY A 189 20.72 14.01 -33.94
N ASN A 190 20.41 12.74 -33.71
CA ASN A 190 20.68 11.66 -34.62
C ASN A 190 19.39 10.88 -34.89
N ALA A 191 18.96 10.85 -36.14
CA ALA A 191 17.77 10.11 -36.55
C ALA A 191 17.94 8.60 -36.30
N ASP A 192 19.16 8.06 -36.38
CA ASP A 192 19.45 6.62 -36.22
C ASP A 192 19.18 6.10 -34.81
N ASN A 193 19.11 6.99 -33.81
CA ASN A 193 18.75 6.64 -32.45
C ASN A 193 17.29 6.16 -32.32
N TRP A 194 16.48 6.28 -33.37
CA TRP A 194 15.09 5.79 -33.38
C TRP A 194 15.00 4.30 -33.03
N HIS A 195 16.00 3.49 -33.40
CA HIS A 195 16.02 2.06 -33.09
C HIS A 195 16.07 1.80 -31.58
N GLN A 196 16.93 2.55 -30.88
CA GLN A 196 17.06 2.44 -29.44
C GLN A 196 15.80 2.98 -28.75
N ILE A 197 15.27 4.11 -29.22
CA ILE A 197 14.01 4.68 -28.71
C ILE A 197 12.85 3.70 -28.91
N ALA A 198 12.74 3.07 -30.08
CA ALA A 198 11.72 2.05 -30.34
C ALA A 198 11.87 0.85 -29.41
N GLN A 199 13.10 0.35 -29.21
CA GLN A 199 13.37 -0.74 -28.28
C GLN A 199 12.97 -0.37 -26.84
N ASP A 200 13.36 0.82 -26.38
CA ASP A 200 13.04 1.32 -25.04
C ASP A 200 11.51 1.51 -24.87
N ASN A 201 10.78 1.88 -25.91
CA ASN A 201 9.32 2.07 -25.84
C ASN A 201 8.50 0.83 -26.24
N GLY A 202 9.14 -0.32 -26.49
CA GLY A 202 8.45 -1.55 -26.90
C GLY A 202 7.83 -1.51 -28.31
N LEU A 203 8.27 -0.58 -29.15
CA LEU A 203 7.75 -0.34 -30.50
C LEU A 203 8.51 -1.16 -31.53
N LYS A 204 7.80 -1.68 -32.54
CA LYS A 204 8.41 -2.60 -33.53
C LYS A 204 8.97 -1.90 -34.75
N THR A 205 8.41 -0.75 -35.14
CA THR A 205 8.81 0.00 -36.33
C THR A 205 8.82 1.50 -36.06
N ASN A 206 9.47 2.28 -36.92
CA ASN A 206 9.54 3.74 -36.75
C ASN A 206 8.18 4.45 -36.90
N THR A 207 7.21 3.80 -37.54
CA THR A 207 5.85 4.27 -37.76
C THR A 207 4.83 3.59 -36.85
N ASP A 208 5.28 2.75 -35.93
CA ASP A 208 4.44 2.07 -34.94
C ASP A 208 4.15 3.03 -33.78
N VAL A 209 3.59 4.19 -34.13
CA VAL A 209 3.31 5.29 -33.20
C VAL A 209 2.00 5.98 -33.60
N THR A 210 1.31 6.50 -32.60
CA THR A 210 0.10 7.29 -32.75
C THR A 210 0.39 8.78 -32.57
N PRO A 211 -0.35 9.68 -33.25
CA PRO A 211 -0.21 11.12 -32.99
C PRO A 211 -0.44 11.43 -31.51
N PHE A 212 0.39 12.32 -30.95
CA PHE A 212 0.37 12.72 -29.53
C PHE A 212 0.74 11.63 -28.51
N GLU A 213 1.28 10.51 -28.98
CA GLU A 213 1.83 9.50 -28.09
C GLU A 213 3.04 10.05 -27.32
N ASN A 214 3.13 9.67 -26.05
CA ASN A 214 4.28 10.01 -25.22
C ASN A 214 5.35 8.95 -25.39
N ILE A 215 6.50 9.37 -25.93
CA ILE A 215 7.66 8.53 -26.17
C ILE A 215 8.76 8.93 -25.21
N TRP A 216 9.26 7.97 -24.46
CA TRP A 216 10.37 8.16 -23.55
C TRP A 216 11.71 8.10 -24.28
N VAL A 217 12.64 8.96 -23.90
CA VAL A 217 14.01 8.96 -24.45
C VAL A 217 15.01 9.05 -23.31
N ARG A 218 15.92 8.07 -23.23
CA ARG A 218 16.98 8.01 -22.22
C ARG A 218 17.95 9.19 -22.30
N ASP A 219 18.45 9.63 -21.14
CA ASP A 219 19.37 10.79 -21.05
C ASP A 219 20.66 10.60 -21.84
N SER A 220 21.17 9.37 -21.92
CA SER A 220 22.38 9.06 -22.69
C SER A 220 22.25 9.29 -24.20
N LEU A 221 21.02 9.41 -24.72
CA LEU A 221 20.77 9.77 -26.11
C LEU A 221 20.48 11.26 -26.29
N LEU A 222 20.14 12.00 -25.23
CA LEU A 222 19.74 13.39 -25.37
C LEU A 222 20.92 14.26 -25.80
N LYS A 223 20.61 15.30 -26.60
CA LYS A 223 21.62 16.31 -26.91
C LYS A 223 22.13 16.94 -25.62
N PRO A 224 23.46 17.11 -25.45
CA PRO A 224 23.97 17.92 -24.36
C PRO A 224 23.39 19.34 -24.46
N PRO A 225 23.11 20.00 -23.32
CA PRO A 225 22.61 21.37 -23.34
C PRO A 225 23.63 22.27 -24.05
N PRO A 226 23.16 23.30 -24.79
CA PRO A 226 24.06 24.26 -25.42
C PRO A 226 24.97 24.85 -24.35
N SER A 227 26.28 24.78 -24.57
CA SER A 227 27.26 25.40 -23.67
C SER A 227 27.00 26.91 -23.63
N PRO A 228 26.98 27.53 -22.44
CA PRO A 228 26.72 28.96 -22.28
C PRO A 228 27.79 29.84 -22.93
#